data_AF-A0A196MBD9-F1
#
_entry.id   AF-A0A196MBD9-F1
#
_cell.length_a   1.000
_cell.length_b   1.000
_cell.length_c   1.000
_cell.angle_alpha   90.00
_cell.angle_beta   90.00
_cell.angle_gamma   90.00
#
_symmetry.space_group_name_H-M   'P 1'
#
loop_
_entity.id
_entity.type
_entity.pdbx_description
1 polymer ?
#
loop_
_entity_poly.entity_id
_entity_poly.type
_entity_poly.pdbx_seq_one_letter_code
_entity_poly.pdbx_strand_id
1 'polypeptide(L)'
;MKPVLRRTIESAQYLVMNYTQRLAEAKLVSSVGSVGDSHDDALAETINGLYKAEVIWRQQSWPSVSTVETATLRWVDWYNNRRLFGPIGHIPPAEAEDNYYAALENLDMAA
;
A
#
# COMPACT_ATOMS: atom_id res chain seq x y z
N MET A 1 10.10 -6.26 34.51
CA MET A 1 9.01 -5.92 33.56
C MET A 1 9.29 -6.65 32.25
N LYS A 2 8.31 -7.39 31.73
CA LYS A 2 8.40 -8.08 30.43
C LYS A 2 8.36 -7.05 29.29
N PRO A 3 9.13 -7.20 28.20
CA PRO A 3 9.02 -6.30 27.08
C PRO A 3 7.65 -6.50 26.40
N VAL A 4 6.85 -5.45 26.37
CA VAL A 4 5.62 -5.40 25.58
C VAL A 4 6.04 -5.36 24.11
N LEU A 5 5.57 -6.33 23.34
CA LEU A 5 5.71 -6.34 21.88
C LEU A 5 5.13 -5.02 21.34
N ARG A 6 5.95 -4.20 20.67
CA ARG A 6 5.45 -3.02 19.96
C ARG A 6 4.54 -3.48 18.82
N ARG A 7 3.38 -2.82 18.66
CA ARG A 7 2.47 -3.01 17.53
C ARG A 7 3.21 -2.74 16.21
N THR A 8 2.87 -3.49 15.17
CA THR A 8 3.47 -3.39 13.82
C THR A 8 3.25 -2.02 13.14
N ILE A 9 2.38 -1.17 13.72
CA ILE A 9 2.06 0.18 13.25
C ILE A 9 2.21 1.12 14.44
N GLU A 10 3.13 2.09 14.36
CA GLU A 10 3.19 3.19 15.32
C GLU A 10 2.21 4.29 14.88
N SER A 11 0.96 4.19 15.34
CA SER A 11 -0.11 5.19 15.10
C SER A 11 0.30 6.62 15.45
N ALA A 12 1.33 6.79 16.29
CA ALA A 12 1.88 8.08 16.67
C ALA A 12 2.41 8.87 15.46
N GLN A 13 3.02 8.23 14.44
CA GLN A 13 3.57 8.94 13.26
C GLN A 13 2.46 9.51 12.36
N TYR A 14 1.34 8.79 12.21
CA TYR A 14 0.17 9.24 11.46
C TYR A 14 -0.66 10.32 12.19
N LEU A 15 -0.31 10.64 13.44
CA LEU A 15 -0.97 11.67 14.26
C LEU A 15 -0.05 12.88 14.55
N VAL A 16 1.19 12.87 14.04
CA VAL A 16 2.11 14.02 14.19
C VAL A 16 1.59 15.20 13.37
N MET A 17 1.61 16.41 13.94
CA MET A 17 1.11 17.65 13.31
C MET A 17 1.61 17.89 11.88
N ASN A 18 2.85 17.50 11.56
CA ASN A 18 3.38 17.67 10.22
C ASN A 18 2.64 16.81 9.18
N TYR A 19 2.11 15.64 9.57
CA TYR A 19 1.33 14.78 8.67
C TYR A 19 -0.03 15.39 8.35
N THR A 20 -0.75 15.88 9.37
CA THR A 20 -2.06 16.54 9.17
C THR A 20 -1.94 17.85 8.40
N GLN A 21 -0.88 18.63 8.65
CA GLN A 21 -0.60 19.84 7.89
C GLN A 21 -0.35 19.54 6.41
N ARG A 22 0.43 18.49 6.09
CA ARG A 22 0.67 18.11 4.69
C ARG A 22 -0.56 17.59 3.97
N LEU A 23 -1.43 16.86 4.66
CA LEU A 23 -2.73 16.45 4.10
C LEU A 23 -3.61 17.66 3.79
N ALA A 24 -3.66 18.64 4.69
CA ALA A 24 -4.40 19.88 4.46
C ALA A 24 -3.83 20.69 3.29
N GLU A 25 -2.49 20.81 3.19
CA GLU A 25 -1.81 21.46 2.06
C GLU A 25 -2.12 20.77 0.72
N ALA A 26 -2.19 19.43 0.72
CA ALA A 26 -2.53 18.64 -0.46
C ALA A 26 -4.05 18.55 -0.74
N LYS A 27 -4.90 19.19 0.08
CA LYS A 27 -6.37 19.08 0.04
C LYS A 27 -6.88 17.63 0.16
N LEU A 28 -6.14 16.80 0.89
CA LEU A 28 -6.49 15.41 1.16
C LEU A 28 -7.15 15.29 2.54
N VAL A 29 -8.23 14.52 2.62
CA VAL A 29 -8.88 14.19 3.89
C VAL A 29 -8.16 13.01 4.51
N SER A 30 -7.79 13.11 5.79
CA SER A 30 -7.22 11.97 6.52
C SER A 30 -8.32 10.93 6.77
N SER A 31 -8.24 9.77 6.10
CA SER A 31 -8.95 8.57 6.55
C SER A 31 -8.15 7.96 7.70
N VAL A 32 -8.45 8.39 8.92
CA VAL A 32 -8.03 7.67 10.13
C VAL A 32 -9.32 7.05 10.64
N GLY A 33 -9.58 5.81 10.24
CA GLY A 33 -10.84 5.12 10.53
C GLY A 33 -11.25 5.22 12.00
N SER A 34 -12.55 5.18 12.27
CA SER A 34 -13.03 4.96 13.65
C SER A 34 -12.58 3.59 14.14
N VAL A 35 -12.39 3.40 15.46
CA VAL A 35 -12.01 2.11 16.03
C VAL A 35 -12.94 1.00 15.53
N GLY A 36 -12.39 0.05 14.77
CA GLY A 36 -13.13 -1.10 14.23
C GLY A 36 -13.52 -1.03 12.75
N ASP A 37 -13.18 0.06 12.04
CA ASP A 37 -13.23 0.10 10.57
C ASP A 37 -11.82 -0.17 10.02
N SER A 38 -11.58 -1.38 9.50
CA SER A 38 -10.27 -1.86 9.08
C SER A 38 -10.18 -2.11 7.58
N HIS A 39 -11.11 -1.58 6.78
CA HIS A 39 -11.19 -1.91 5.37
C HIS A 39 -9.97 -1.42 4.56
N ASP A 40 -9.50 -0.20 4.86
CA ASP A 40 -8.28 0.37 4.30
C ASP A 40 -7.02 -0.32 4.85
N ASP A 41 -6.98 -0.56 6.16
CA ASP A 41 -5.88 -1.27 6.81
C ASP A 41 -5.72 -2.71 6.30
N ALA A 42 -6.81 -3.46 6.10
CA ALA A 42 -6.76 -4.86 5.71
C ALA A 42 -6.12 -5.07 4.32
N LEU A 43 -6.40 -4.18 3.37
CA LEU A 43 -5.77 -4.24 2.05
C LEU A 43 -4.28 -3.90 2.15
N ALA A 44 -3.94 -2.81 2.85
CA ALA A 44 -2.55 -2.40 3.06
C ALA A 44 -1.73 -3.48 3.79
N GLU A 45 -2.30 -4.10 4.82
CA GLU A 45 -1.70 -5.21 5.56
C GLU A 45 -1.50 -6.43 4.68
N THR A 46 -2.46 -6.76 3.81
CA THR A 46 -2.34 -7.87 2.85
C THR A 46 -1.17 -7.65 1.90
N ILE A 47 -1.07 -6.46 1.30
CA ILE A 47 0.04 -6.12 0.39
C ILE A 47 1.38 -6.13 1.12
N ASN A 48 1.46 -5.55 2.33
CA ASN A 48 2.68 -5.56 3.13
C ASN A 48 3.10 -6.98 3.55
N GLY A 49 2.14 -7.83 3.91
CA GLY A 49 2.40 -9.25 4.22
C GLY A 49 2.97 -9.99 3.01
N LEU A 50 2.39 -9.77 1.84
CA LEU A 50 2.82 -10.37 0.58
C LEU A 50 4.22 -9.92 0.18
N TYR A 51 4.51 -8.62 0.26
CA TYR A 51 5.84 -8.06 0.04
C TYR A 51 6.89 -8.72 0.96
N LYS A 52 6.58 -8.83 2.26
CA LYS A 52 7.49 -9.47 3.22
C LYS A 52 7.73 -10.94 2.88
N ALA A 53 6.70 -11.68 2.48
CA ALA A 53 6.82 -13.09 2.11
C ALA A 53 7.58 -13.31 0.80
N GLU A 54 7.37 -12.46 -0.21
CA GLU A 54 7.95 -12.62 -1.53
C GLU A 54 9.36 -12.03 -1.67
N VAL A 55 9.70 -11.02 -0.87
CA VAL A 55 10.99 -10.32 -0.97
C VAL A 55 11.81 -10.48 0.30
N ILE A 56 11.30 -9.98 1.42
CA ILE A 56 12.10 -9.83 2.65
C ILE A 56 12.51 -11.19 3.22
N TRP A 57 11.57 -12.12 3.37
CA TRP A 57 11.81 -13.44 3.98
C TRP A 57 12.51 -14.43 3.05
N ARG A 58 12.58 -14.14 1.75
CA ARG A 58 13.33 -14.98 0.80
C ARG A 58 14.84 -14.82 0.94
N GLN A 59 15.31 -13.72 1.53
CA GLN A 59 16.73 -13.51 1.81
C GLN A 59 17.01 -13.64 3.30
N GLN A 60 18.01 -14.44 3.63
CA GLN A 60 18.39 -14.67 5.03
C GLN A 60 19.04 -13.44 5.69
N SER A 61 19.68 -12.59 4.89
CA SER A 61 20.21 -11.31 5.31
C SER A 61 20.28 -10.34 4.12
N TRP A 62 20.24 -9.04 4.43
CA TRP A 62 20.39 -7.97 3.44
C TRP A 62 21.68 -7.21 3.69
N PRO A 63 22.54 -7.01 2.68
CA PRO A 63 23.86 -6.42 2.86
C PRO A 63 23.82 -4.91 3.13
N SER A 64 22.76 -4.22 2.71
CA SER A 64 22.57 -2.79 2.96
C SER A 64 21.11 -2.38 2.79
N VAL A 65 20.73 -1.22 3.32
CA VAL A 65 19.42 -0.60 3.11
C VAL A 65 19.16 -0.34 1.62
N SER A 66 20.15 0.16 0.89
CA SER A 66 20.03 0.42 -0.55
C SER A 66 19.70 -0.82 -1.38
N THR A 67 20.20 -1.99 -0.95
CA THR A 67 19.86 -3.27 -1.60
C THR A 67 18.40 -3.65 -1.35
N VAL A 68 17.88 -3.39 -0.14
CA VAL A 68 16.46 -3.58 0.17
C VAL A 68 15.63 -2.63 -0.68
N GLU A 69 15.96 -1.33 -0.72
CA GLU A 69 15.25 -0.32 -1.52
C GLU A 69 15.17 -0.71 -3.01
N THR A 70 16.30 -1.14 -3.58
CA THR A 70 16.34 -1.58 -4.98
C THR A 70 15.46 -2.81 -5.21
N ALA A 71 15.45 -3.77 -4.29
CA ALA A 71 14.59 -4.93 -4.39
C ALA A 71 13.11 -4.57 -4.22
N THR A 72 12.78 -3.64 -3.32
CA THR A 72 11.43 -3.08 -3.17
C THR A 72 10.97 -2.46 -4.48
N LEU A 73 11.78 -1.58 -5.09
CA LEU A 73 11.44 -0.92 -6.36
C LEU A 73 11.17 -1.92 -7.47
N ARG A 74 12.02 -2.95 -7.59
CA ARG A 74 11.82 -4.03 -8.58
C ARG A 74 10.54 -4.82 -8.31
N TRP A 75 10.24 -5.11 -7.04
CA TRP A 75 9.03 -5.84 -6.68
C TRP A 75 7.77 -5.01 -6.93
N VAL A 76 7.76 -3.72 -6.59
CA VAL A 76 6.64 -2.81 -6.85
C VAL A 76 6.37 -2.68 -8.35
N ASP A 77 7.43 -2.46 -9.15
CA ASP A 77 7.31 -2.40 -10.61
C ASP A 77 6.76 -3.71 -11.19
N TRP A 78 7.27 -4.86 -10.75
CA TRP A 78 6.73 -6.15 -11.17
C TRP A 78 5.27 -6.35 -10.73
N TYR A 79 4.95 -6.03 -9.48
CA TYR A 79 3.62 -6.20 -8.90
C TYR A 79 2.58 -5.40 -9.70
N ASN A 80 2.84 -4.13 -9.98
CA ASN A 80 1.86 -3.27 -10.63
C ASN A 80 1.79 -3.49 -12.15
N ASN A 81 2.93 -3.71 -12.80
CA ASN A 81 3.01 -3.69 -14.27
C ASN A 81 3.04 -5.08 -14.92
N ARG A 82 3.22 -6.17 -14.15
CA ARG A 82 3.43 -7.52 -14.72
C ARG A 82 2.72 -8.64 -13.98
N ARG A 83 2.39 -8.48 -12.69
CA ARG A 83 1.73 -9.54 -11.91
C ARG A 83 0.28 -9.70 -12.37
N LEU A 84 -0.07 -10.88 -12.85
CA LEU A 84 -1.47 -11.19 -13.18
C LEU A 84 -2.24 -11.53 -11.90
N PHE A 85 -3.38 -10.89 -11.69
CA PHE A 85 -4.19 -11.10 -10.50
C PHE A 85 -5.61 -11.56 -10.86
N GLY A 86 -5.95 -12.78 -10.43
CA GLY A 86 -7.21 -13.44 -10.79
C GLY A 86 -8.48 -12.63 -10.45
N PRO A 87 -8.60 -12.05 -9.25
CA PRO A 87 -9.78 -11.26 -8.87
C PRO A 87 -10.07 -10.04 -9.76
N ILE A 88 -9.07 -9.51 -10.45
CA ILE A 88 -9.22 -8.38 -11.39
C ILE A 88 -9.24 -8.83 -12.85
N GLY A 89 -9.46 -10.12 -13.13
CA GLY A 89 -9.57 -10.63 -14.49
C GLY A 89 -8.26 -11.10 -15.12
N HIS A 90 -7.26 -11.45 -14.30
CA HIS A 90 -5.95 -11.92 -14.77
C HIS A 90 -5.16 -10.89 -15.59
N ILE A 91 -5.33 -9.60 -15.28
CA ILE A 91 -4.52 -8.50 -15.82
C ILE A 91 -3.61 -7.90 -14.73
N PRO A 92 -2.59 -7.10 -15.10
CA PRO A 92 -1.81 -6.32 -14.14
C PRO A 92 -2.66 -5.29 -13.37
N PRO A 93 -2.35 -5.00 -12.10
CA PRO A 93 -3.02 -3.96 -11.32
C PRO A 93 -3.06 -2.59 -12.01
N ALA A 94 -1.98 -2.16 -12.66
CA ALA A 94 -1.96 -0.89 -13.39
C ALA A 94 -2.99 -0.85 -14.53
N GLU A 95 -3.12 -1.95 -15.28
CA GLU A 95 -4.13 -2.06 -16.35
C GLU A 95 -5.56 -2.06 -15.79
N ALA A 96 -5.78 -2.70 -14.63
CA ALA A 96 -7.08 -2.66 -13.98
C ALA A 96 -7.45 -1.24 -13.48
N GLU A 97 -6.47 -0.47 -12.99
CA GLU A 97 -6.64 0.93 -12.60
C GLU A 97 -6.95 1.81 -13.82
N ASP A 98 -6.20 1.66 -14.91
CA ASP A 98 -6.45 2.37 -16.18
C ASP A 98 -7.87 2.09 -16.69
N ASN A 99 -8.29 0.82 -16.72
CA ASN A 99 -9.62 0.41 -17.13
C ASN A 99 -10.72 0.98 -16.23
N TYR A 100 -10.49 1.06 -14.92
CA TYR A 100 -11.42 1.65 -13.97
C TYR A 100 -11.64 3.14 -14.25
N TYR A 101 -10.57 3.90 -14.45
CA TYR A 101 -10.68 5.34 -14.73
C TYR A 101 -11.31 5.61 -16.10
N ALA A 102 -10.96 4.85 -17.13
CA ALA A 102 -11.63 4.94 -18.42
C ALA A 102 -13.14 4.67 -18.31
N ALA A 103 -13.56 3.68 -17.49
CA ALA A 103 -14.97 3.41 -17.26
C ALA A 103 -15.68 4.54 -16.50
N LEU A 104 -15.01 5.15 -15.51
CA LEU A 104 -15.56 6.26 -14.74
C LEU A 104 -15.77 7.50 -15.60
N GLU A 105 -14.80 7.86 -16.45
CA GLU A 105 -14.94 8.98 -17.41
C GLU A 105 -16.11 8.77 -18.38
N ASN A 106 -16.33 7.53 -18.83
CA ASN A 106 -17.44 7.20 -19.71
C ASN A 106 -18.81 7.33 -19.01
N LEU A 107 -18.88 7.01 -17.71
CA LEU A 107 -20.09 7.18 -16.92
C LEU A 107 -20.42 8.66 -16.72
N ASP A 108 -19.41 9.49 -16.43
CA ASP A 108 -19.57 10.94 -16.28
C ASP A 108 -19.97 11.63 -17.59
N MET A 109 -19.50 11.14 -18.74
CA MET A 109 -19.87 11.66 -20.06
C MET A 109 -21.28 11.24 -20.52
N ALA A 110 -21.86 10.20 -19.93
CA ALA A 110 -23.18 9.68 -20.27
C ALA A 110 -24.32 10.22 -19.36
N ALA A 111 -23.98 10.96 -18.30
CA ALA A 111 -24.90 11.58 -17.35
C ALA A 111 -25.19 13.05 -17.70
#